data_AF-A0A2N2QV27-F1
#
_entry.id   AF-A0A2N2QV27-F1
#
_cell.length_a   1.000
_cell.length_b   1.000
_cell.length_c   1.000
_cell.angle_alpha   90.00
_cell.angle_beta   90.00
_cell.angle_gamma   90.00
#
_symmetry.space_group_name_H-M   'P 1'
#
loop_
_entity.id
_entity.type
_entity.pdbx_description
1 polymer ?
#
loop_
_entity_poly.entity_id
_entity_poly.type
_entity_poly.pdbx_seq_one_letter_code
_entity_poly.pdbx_strand_id
1 'polypeptide(L)'
;MATPTLAETLKFANLQMAAEALFGFDANRNPNQAPGDTASTTGHSIGLIPIGVLTEGNRHASKFTQTEAEKFVTQWAVVDHISNTPTGFSGTLFRALKDDPSQGIVKDQLVLTFRSTEFIDDAARDNEATNKLEIKEHGWAFGQLSDMEAWYQSLKVDGVSLSQKQFSVLGYSLAGHLATAFNLMHGLDSYGGQKLIQNVVTFNGAGVGKIGDGSLVTTQVKLPEMIQAFSALRTQAEGPDGLIALLQSDLGRETYQTLKTQLASGATPGDSHWGYIEMKMALVASTLPFSNEAEDYGLLSAS
;
A
#
# COMPACT_ATOMS: atom_id res chain seq x y z
N MET A 1 -18.80 17.70 3.85
CA MET A 1 -18.49 16.97 5.10
C MET A 1 -18.27 18.00 6.20
N ALA A 2 -18.69 17.72 7.43
CA ALA A 2 -18.39 18.60 8.56
C ALA A 2 -16.90 18.49 8.91
N THR A 3 -16.27 19.61 9.28
CA THR A 3 -14.89 19.59 9.77
C THR A 3 -14.83 18.77 11.06
N PRO A 4 -13.89 17.80 11.19
CA PRO A 4 -13.73 17.06 12.43
C PRO A 4 -13.46 17.99 13.62
N THR A 5 -14.05 17.67 14.76
CA THR A 5 -13.71 18.33 16.03
C THR A 5 -12.27 18.02 16.44
N LEU A 6 -11.72 18.77 17.41
CA LEU A 6 -10.40 18.48 17.97
C LEU A 6 -10.34 17.07 18.59
N ALA A 7 -11.42 16.64 19.23
CA ALA A 7 -11.51 15.31 19.82
C ALA A 7 -11.51 14.21 18.76
N GLU A 8 -12.22 14.40 17.64
CA GLU A 8 -12.20 13.46 16.52
C GLU A 8 -10.85 13.46 15.80
N THR A 9 -10.20 14.62 15.67
CA THR A 9 -8.85 14.71 15.12
C THR A 9 -7.85 13.94 15.98
N LEU A 10 -7.91 14.08 17.31
CA LEU A 10 -7.08 13.32 18.25
C LEU A 10 -7.36 11.81 18.18
N LYS A 11 -8.64 11.41 18.04
CA LYS A 11 -9.02 10.00 17.79
C LYS A 11 -8.31 9.45 16.56
N PHE A 12 -8.36 10.18 15.44
CA PHE A 12 -7.69 9.75 14.21
C PHE A 12 -6.17 9.74 14.34
N ALA A 13 -5.56 10.73 15.01
CA ALA A 13 -4.11 10.72 15.27
C ALA A 13 -3.69 9.48 16.08
N ASN A 14 -4.44 9.13 17.12
CA ASN A 14 -4.18 7.93 17.92
C ASN A 14 -4.35 6.65 17.09
N LEU A 15 -5.37 6.55 16.23
CA LEU A 15 -5.54 5.40 15.35
C LEU A 15 -4.39 5.26 14.34
N GLN A 16 -3.87 6.39 13.82
CA GLN A 16 -2.67 6.36 12.98
C GLN A 16 -1.47 5.84 13.77
N MET A 17 -1.18 6.43 14.94
CA MET A 17 -0.06 5.97 15.78
C MET A 17 -0.15 4.48 16.12
N ALA A 18 -1.36 3.97 16.39
CA ALA A 18 -1.55 2.56 16.65
C ALA A 18 -1.28 1.69 15.41
N ALA A 19 -1.69 2.13 14.22
CA ALA A 19 -1.40 1.44 12.97
C ALA A 19 0.11 1.39 12.65
N GLU A 20 0.87 2.39 13.07
CA GLU A 20 2.33 2.43 12.90
C GLU A 20 3.07 1.36 13.74
N ALA A 21 2.46 0.83 14.79
CA ALA A 21 3.08 -0.07 15.75
C ALA A 21 3.27 -1.53 15.28
N LEU A 22 2.93 -1.86 14.03
CA LEU A 22 3.13 -3.18 13.38
C LEU A 22 2.72 -4.38 14.26
N PHE A 23 1.41 -4.63 14.37
CA PHE A 23 0.88 -5.66 15.25
C PHE A 23 1.43 -7.05 14.92
N GLY A 24 2.17 -7.65 15.87
CA GLY A 24 2.71 -9.00 15.72
C GLY A 24 3.97 -9.10 14.84
N PHE A 25 4.53 -7.97 14.41
CA PHE A 25 5.72 -7.90 13.57
C PHE A 25 6.74 -6.93 14.18
N ASP A 26 7.99 -7.37 14.35
CA ASP A 26 9.09 -6.55 14.88
C ASP A 26 10.34 -6.84 14.05
N ALA A 27 10.56 -6.00 13.03
CA ALA A 27 11.71 -6.13 12.13
C ALA A 27 13.06 -6.07 12.87
N ASN A 28 13.12 -5.40 14.02
CA ASN A 28 14.34 -5.28 14.81
C ASN A 28 14.64 -6.55 15.62
N ARG A 29 13.63 -7.35 15.98
CA ARG A 29 13.82 -8.64 16.67
C ARG A 29 13.95 -9.80 15.70
N ASN A 30 13.18 -9.77 14.61
CA ASN A 30 13.12 -10.88 13.66
C ASN A 30 13.12 -10.32 12.23
N PRO A 31 14.28 -9.87 11.72
CA PRO A 31 14.39 -9.22 10.41
C PRO A 31 14.04 -10.15 9.24
N ASN A 32 13.99 -11.46 9.47
CA ASN A 32 13.66 -12.48 8.47
C ASN A 32 12.18 -12.91 8.52
N GLN A 33 11.30 -12.13 9.15
CA GLN A 33 9.87 -12.40 9.08
C GLN A 33 9.39 -12.29 7.62
N ALA A 34 8.60 -13.28 7.19
CA ALA A 34 7.96 -13.23 5.89
C ALA A 34 7.08 -11.97 5.80
N PRO A 35 7.06 -11.29 4.64
CA PRO A 35 6.16 -10.17 4.43
C PRO A 35 4.69 -10.62 4.52
N GLY A 36 3.80 -9.65 4.74
CA GLY A 36 2.36 -9.87 4.66
C GLY A 36 1.94 -10.34 3.27
N ASP A 37 0.92 -11.19 3.22
CA ASP A 37 0.39 -11.75 1.98
C ASP A 37 -1.12 -11.52 1.92
N THR A 38 -1.55 -10.77 0.91
CA THR A 38 -2.97 -10.42 0.71
C THR A 38 -3.85 -11.60 0.32
N ALA A 39 -3.25 -12.73 -0.09
CA ALA A 39 -3.96 -13.95 -0.47
C ALA A 39 -4.01 -15.02 0.64
N SER A 40 -3.30 -14.82 1.75
CA SER A 40 -3.27 -15.77 2.88
C SER A 40 -3.37 -15.06 4.23
N THR A 41 -3.21 -15.80 5.33
CA THR A 41 -3.18 -15.22 6.68
C THR A 41 -1.76 -14.89 7.14
N THR A 42 -0.76 -15.01 6.25
CA THR A 42 0.65 -14.73 6.56
C THR A 42 0.84 -13.24 6.81
N GLY A 43 1.42 -12.88 7.96
CA GLY A 43 1.59 -11.48 8.35
C GLY A 43 0.31 -10.79 8.82
N HIS A 44 -0.79 -11.54 9.01
CA HIS A 44 -2.03 -11.00 9.54
C HIS A 44 -2.12 -11.09 11.07
N SER A 45 -2.66 -10.05 11.69
CA SER A 45 -2.95 -9.98 13.13
C SER A 45 -4.41 -9.54 13.36
N ILE A 46 -5.13 -10.25 14.23
CA ILE A 46 -6.55 -10.01 14.52
C ILE A 46 -6.79 -10.02 16.03
N GLY A 47 -7.71 -9.18 16.49
CA GLY A 47 -8.29 -9.24 17.83
C GLY A 47 -7.80 -8.14 18.77
N LEU A 48 -7.64 -8.51 20.04
CA LEU A 48 -7.24 -7.57 21.09
C LEU A 48 -5.79 -7.13 20.89
N ILE A 49 -5.57 -5.85 21.15
CA ILE A 49 -4.27 -5.22 21.01
C ILE A 49 -3.47 -5.41 22.29
N PRO A 50 -2.30 -6.08 22.27
CA PRO A 50 -1.43 -6.11 23.42
C PRO A 50 -0.89 -4.71 23.71
N ILE A 51 -0.99 -4.25 24.96
CA ILE A 51 -0.50 -2.92 25.38
C ILE A 51 0.96 -2.71 24.98
N GLY A 52 1.79 -3.75 25.12
CA GLY A 52 3.21 -3.72 24.76
C GLY A 52 3.48 -3.33 23.31
N VAL A 53 2.60 -3.70 22.37
CA VAL A 53 2.76 -3.30 20.96
C VAL A 53 2.69 -1.79 20.82
N LEU A 54 1.74 -1.14 21.51
CA LEU A 54 1.54 0.31 21.46
C LEU A 54 2.62 1.10 22.21
N THR A 55 3.14 0.57 23.31
CA THR A 55 4.18 1.25 24.11
C THR A 55 5.58 1.02 23.56
N GLU A 56 5.84 -0.14 22.92
CA GLU A 56 7.04 -0.35 22.13
C GLU A 56 6.99 0.48 20.84
N GLY A 57 5.81 0.60 20.21
CA GLY A 57 5.58 1.38 18.98
C GLY A 57 6.48 0.92 17.85
N ASN A 58 6.61 -0.40 17.69
CA ASN A 58 7.59 -1.04 16.80
C ASN A 58 9.05 -0.54 17.03
N ARG A 59 9.34 -0.03 18.23
CA ARG A 59 10.64 0.59 18.62
C ARG A 59 10.95 1.90 17.90
N HIS A 60 9.93 2.59 17.41
CA HIS A 60 10.02 3.88 16.73
C HIS A 60 9.33 5.01 17.50
N ALA A 61 9.19 6.18 16.87
CA ALA A 61 8.67 7.38 17.52
C ALA A 61 7.14 7.31 17.73
N SER A 62 6.43 6.58 16.87
CA SER A 62 4.99 6.36 16.92
C SER A 62 4.60 5.39 18.06
N LYS A 63 4.70 5.85 19.31
CA LYS A 63 4.39 5.05 20.51
C LYS A 63 3.53 5.80 21.52
N PHE A 64 2.78 5.04 22.29
CA PHE A 64 1.90 5.54 23.33
C PHE A 64 2.62 5.59 24.68
N THR A 65 2.22 6.53 25.54
CA THR A 65 2.47 6.36 26.97
C THR A 65 1.66 5.17 27.50
N GLN A 66 2.09 4.58 28.61
CA GLN A 66 1.40 3.43 29.22
C GLN A 66 -0.10 3.71 29.42
N THR A 67 -0.44 4.86 29.99
CA THR A 67 -1.84 5.25 30.26
C THR A 67 -2.66 5.41 28.99
N GLU A 68 -2.08 5.98 27.93
CA GLU A 68 -2.78 6.14 26.65
C GLU A 68 -2.97 4.81 25.93
N ALA A 69 -1.99 3.91 26.01
CA ALA A 69 -2.10 2.56 25.47
C ALA A 69 -3.20 1.78 26.20
N GLU A 70 -3.22 1.81 27.54
CA GLU A 70 -4.27 1.20 28.36
C GLU A 70 -5.66 1.75 27.99
N LYS A 71 -5.78 3.06 27.78
CA LYS A 71 -7.03 3.65 27.31
C LYS A 71 -7.41 3.11 25.93
N PHE A 72 -6.47 3.14 24.98
CA PHE A 72 -6.70 2.77 23.58
C PHE A 72 -7.19 1.32 23.43
N VAL A 73 -6.54 0.36 24.10
CA VAL A 73 -6.91 -1.08 23.99
C VAL A 73 -8.29 -1.39 24.56
N THR A 74 -8.85 -0.51 25.41
CA THR A 74 -10.24 -0.65 25.88
C THR A 74 -11.27 -0.04 24.95
N GLN A 75 -10.83 0.73 23.95
CA GLN A 75 -11.68 1.43 22.99
C GLN A 75 -11.69 0.75 21.64
N TRP A 76 -10.60 0.09 21.24
CA TRP A 76 -10.41 -0.44 19.89
C TRP A 76 -9.86 -1.87 19.88
N ALA A 77 -10.29 -2.63 18.89
CA ALA A 77 -9.69 -3.90 18.51
C ALA A 77 -9.33 -3.90 17.02
N VAL A 78 -8.41 -4.79 16.64
CA VAL A 78 -8.04 -5.03 15.26
C VAL A 78 -9.01 -6.04 14.66
N VAL A 79 -9.72 -5.65 13.60
CA VAL A 79 -10.47 -6.59 12.76
C VAL A 79 -9.50 -7.37 11.89
N ASP A 80 -8.57 -6.66 11.28
CA ASP A 80 -7.45 -7.24 10.53
C ASP A 80 -6.32 -6.21 10.43
N HIS A 81 -5.10 -6.67 10.61
CA HIS A 81 -3.87 -5.94 10.31
C HIS A 81 -3.04 -6.81 9.39
N ILE A 82 -2.51 -6.23 8.31
CA ILE A 82 -1.51 -6.87 7.46
C ILE A 82 -0.17 -6.15 7.64
N SER A 83 0.88 -6.91 7.97
CA SER A 83 2.26 -6.40 8.02
C SER A 83 2.73 -5.99 6.62
N ASN A 84 3.93 -5.41 6.52
CA ASN A 84 4.46 -4.94 5.23
C ASN A 84 4.45 -6.07 4.18
N THR A 85 3.76 -5.86 3.06
CA THR A 85 3.80 -6.72 1.89
C THR A 85 5.11 -6.52 1.12
N PRO A 86 5.41 -7.33 0.08
CA PRO A 86 6.60 -7.13 -0.74
C PRO A 86 6.71 -5.75 -1.40
N THR A 87 5.59 -5.05 -1.62
CA THR A 87 5.54 -3.68 -2.16
C THR A 87 5.61 -2.61 -1.08
N GLY A 88 5.78 -2.98 0.19
CA GLY A 88 5.77 -2.07 1.32
C GLY A 88 4.37 -1.60 1.74
N PHE A 89 3.29 -2.21 1.24
CA PHE A 89 1.94 -1.89 1.72
C PHE A 89 1.69 -2.48 3.11
N SER A 90 1.04 -1.74 4.00
CA SER A 90 0.54 -2.24 5.29
C SER A 90 -0.70 -1.46 5.69
N GLY A 91 -1.64 -2.15 6.34
CA GLY A 91 -2.92 -1.57 6.72
C GLY A 91 -3.47 -2.19 8.00
N THR A 92 -4.35 -1.45 8.67
CA THR A 92 -5.11 -1.93 9.83
C THR A 92 -6.56 -1.48 9.74
N LEU A 93 -7.50 -2.42 9.85
CA LEU A 93 -8.91 -2.14 10.06
C LEU A 93 -9.22 -2.23 11.56
N PHE A 94 -9.56 -1.11 12.17
CA PHE A 94 -9.98 -1.06 13.57
C PHE A 94 -11.50 -1.11 13.70
N ARG A 95 -11.97 -1.70 14.81
CA ARG A 95 -13.36 -1.61 15.27
C ARG A 95 -13.42 -1.05 16.68
N ALA A 96 -14.32 -0.11 16.91
CA ALA A 96 -14.57 0.40 18.26
C ALA A 96 -15.35 -0.62 19.11
N LEU A 97 -14.90 -0.83 20.35
CA LEU A 97 -15.48 -1.78 21.28
C LEU A 97 -16.63 -1.20 22.10
N LYS A 98 -16.69 0.13 22.23
CA LYS A 98 -17.67 0.86 23.04
C LYS A 98 -17.87 2.28 22.55
N ASP A 99 -18.97 2.90 22.95
CA ASP A 99 -19.19 4.33 22.75
C ASP A 99 -18.24 5.15 23.63
N ASP A 100 -17.73 6.25 23.10
CA ASP A 100 -17.10 7.33 23.85
C ASP A 100 -17.47 8.67 23.18
N PRO A 101 -18.60 9.28 23.59
CA PRO A 101 -19.07 10.54 23.02
C PRO A 101 -18.06 11.68 23.17
N SER A 102 -17.19 11.63 24.18
CA SER A 102 -16.16 12.67 24.40
C SER A 102 -15.09 12.68 23.30
N GLN A 103 -14.94 11.57 22.57
CA GLN A 103 -14.01 11.41 21.45
C GLN A 103 -14.73 11.18 20.10
N GLY A 104 -16.06 11.29 20.09
CA GLY A 104 -16.86 10.95 18.91
C GLY A 104 -16.66 9.50 18.47
N ILE A 105 -16.55 8.57 19.43
CA ILE A 105 -16.46 7.13 19.17
C ILE A 105 -17.85 6.53 19.33
N VAL A 106 -18.29 5.82 18.29
CA VAL A 106 -19.51 5.00 18.31
C VAL A 106 -19.10 3.53 18.29
N LYS A 107 -19.73 2.71 19.13
CA LYS A 107 -19.51 1.26 19.16
C LYS A 107 -19.66 0.66 17.76
N ASP A 108 -18.81 -0.30 17.43
CA ASP A 108 -18.76 -0.99 16.14
C ASP A 108 -18.41 -0.10 14.93
N GLN A 109 -18.08 1.18 15.12
CA GLN A 109 -17.55 2.01 14.04
C GLN A 109 -16.22 1.42 13.53
N LEU A 110 -16.00 1.57 12.23
CA LEU A 110 -14.84 1.02 11.53
C LEU A 110 -13.94 2.14 11.02
N VAL A 111 -12.63 1.96 11.20
CA VAL A 111 -11.61 2.86 10.63
C VAL A 111 -10.53 2.05 9.94
N LEU A 112 -10.41 2.25 8.63
CA LEU A 112 -9.38 1.69 7.77
C LEU A 112 -8.17 2.63 7.75
N THR A 113 -7.04 2.18 8.27
CA THR A 113 -5.83 2.99 8.39
C THR A 113 -4.72 2.38 7.56
N PHE A 114 -4.06 3.21 6.75
CA PHE A 114 -2.85 2.82 6.02
C PHE A 114 -1.61 3.31 6.77
N ARG A 115 -0.55 2.51 6.74
CA ARG A 115 0.69 2.80 7.46
C ARG A 115 1.66 3.60 6.61
N SER A 116 2.38 4.53 7.23
CA SER A 116 3.49 5.21 6.58
C SER A 116 4.74 4.32 6.54
N THR A 117 5.68 4.65 5.66
CA THR A 117 7.04 4.13 5.67
C THR A 117 7.84 4.90 6.72
N GLU A 118 7.80 4.55 8.00
CA GLU A 118 8.65 5.23 9.01
C GLU A 118 10.12 4.74 8.86
N PHE A 119 10.92 5.56 8.19
CA PHE A 119 12.25 5.31 7.63
C PHE A 119 13.36 5.02 8.65
N ILE A 120 14.08 3.89 8.48
CA ILE A 120 15.56 3.81 8.54
C ILE A 120 16.11 2.52 7.90
N ASP A 121 15.44 1.37 8.00
CA ASP A 121 15.87 0.14 7.31
C ASP A 121 15.21 -0.07 5.93
N ASP A 122 14.19 0.73 5.62
CA ASP A 122 13.52 0.71 4.31
C ASP A 122 14.20 1.62 3.27
N ALA A 123 15.23 2.38 3.65
CA ALA A 123 15.90 3.27 2.70
C ALA A 123 16.61 2.50 1.56
N ALA A 124 16.97 1.23 1.77
CA ALA A 124 17.57 0.38 0.74
C ALA A 124 16.53 -0.32 -0.17
N ARG A 125 15.25 -0.38 0.23
CA ARG A 125 14.18 -1.07 -0.52
C ARG A 125 13.11 -0.13 -1.06
N ASP A 126 12.71 0.89 -0.28
CA ASP A 126 11.67 1.87 -0.60
C ASP A 126 12.18 3.22 -1.17
N ASN A 127 13.47 3.56 -1.04
CA ASN A 127 13.97 4.85 -1.55
C ASN A 127 14.33 4.81 -3.05
N GLU A 128 14.76 3.66 -3.58
CA GLU A 128 15.10 3.54 -5.01
C GLU A 128 13.87 3.25 -5.89
N ALA A 129 12.93 2.40 -5.48
CA ALA A 129 11.79 2.02 -6.33
C ALA A 129 10.57 2.94 -6.19
N THR A 130 9.96 3.04 -5.00
CA THR A 130 8.66 3.72 -4.83
C THR A 130 8.77 5.25 -4.88
N ASN A 131 9.77 5.83 -4.22
CA ASN A 131 9.94 7.29 -4.15
C ASN A 131 10.76 7.88 -5.32
N LYS A 132 11.69 7.12 -5.93
CA LYS A 132 12.52 7.61 -7.05
C LYS A 132 11.98 7.21 -8.42
N LEU A 133 11.31 6.07 -8.57
CA LEU A 133 10.75 5.59 -9.84
C LEU A 133 9.23 5.77 -9.88
N GLU A 134 8.44 5.14 -9.00
CA GLU A 134 6.96 5.15 -9.17
C GLU A 134 6.28 6.52 -8.93
N ILE A 135 6.44 7.14 -7.75
CA ILE A 135 5.75 8.41 -7.46
C ILE A 135 6.42 9.58 -8.17
N LYS A 136 7.75 9.59 -8.25
CA LYS A 136 8.47 10.71 -8.88
C LYS A 136 8.36 10.70 -10.41
N GLU A 137 8.26 9.53 -11.06
CA GLU A 137 8.12 9.44 -12.52
C GLU A 137 6.66 9.30 -12.98
N HIS A 138 5.80 8.64 -12.20
CA HIS A 138 4.41 8.35 -12.61
C HIS A 138 3.34 8.94 -11.69
N GLY A 139 3.71 9.43 -10.50
CA GLY A 139 2.80 10.08 -9.55
C GLY A 139 1.93 9.14 -8.73
N TRP A 140 2.14 7.81 -8.81
CA TRP A 140 1.32 6.79 -8.15
C TRP A 140 2.17 5.59 -7.70
N ALA A 141 1.96 5.12 -6.47
CA ALA A 141 2.59 3.90 -5.94
C ALA A 141 1.80 2.65 -6.36
N PHE A 142 1.85 2.26 -7.64
CA PHE A 142 1.00 1.19 -8.19
C PHE A 142 1.16 -0.15 -7.47
N GLY A 143 2.38 -0.49 -7.03
CA GLY A 143 2.61 -1.67 -6.19
C GLY A 143 1.78 -1.65 -4.92
N GLN A 144 1.90 -0.58 -4.12
CA GLN A 144 1.16 -0.42 -2.87
C GLN A 144 -0.35 -0.30 -3.08
N LEU A 145 -0.80 0.36 -4.15
CA LEU A 145 -2.21 0.50 -4.49
C LEU A 145 -2.84 -0.82 -4.91
N SER A 146 -2.11 -1.66 -5.63
CA SER A 146 -2.53 -3.02 -5.98
C SER A 146 -2.69 -3.89 -4.73
N ASP A 147 -1.72 -3.89 -3.82
CA ASP A 147 -1.81 -4.67 -2.57
C ASP A 147 -2.90 -4.11 -1.64
N MET A 148 -3.07 -2.79 -1.59
CA MET A 148 -4.16 -2.13 -0.87
C MET A 148 -5.53 -2.60 -1.36
N GLU A 149 -5.74 -2.66 -2.68
CA GLU A 149 -7.00 -3.09 -3.26
C GLU A 149 -7.26 -4.57 -2.99
N ALA A 150 -6.24 -5.42 -3.18
CA ALA A 150 -6.35 -6.85 -2.87
C ALA A 150 -6.72 -7.09 -1.40
N TRP A 151 -6.07 -6.37 -0.48
CA TRP A 151 -6.39 -6.45 0.94
C TRP A 151 -7.81 -5.93 1.23
N TYR A 152 -8.20 -4.77 0.71
CA TYR A 152 -9.54 -4.22 0.89
C TYR A 152 -10.65 -5.21 0.48
N GLN A 153 -10.49 -5.87 -0.67
CA GLN A 153 -11.45 -6.88 -1.15
C GLN A 153 -11.51 -8.11 -0.25
N SER A 154 -10.43 -8.45 0.45
CA SER A 154 -10.38 -9.56 1.41
C SER A 154 -11.10 -9.26 2.73
N LEU A 155 -11.23 -7.99 3.10
CA LEU A 155 -11.67 -7.57 4.44
C LEU A 155 -13.13 -7.95 4.71
N LYS A 156 -13.33 -8.61 5.86
CA LYS A 156 -14.64 -9.01 6.38
C LYS A 156 -14.83 -8.56 7.82
N VAL A 157 -16.05 -8.14 8.13
CA VAL A 157 -16.53 -7.70 9.44
C VAL A 157 -17.77 -8.54 9.75
N ASP A 158 -17.66 -9.43 10.73
CA ASP A 158 -18.73 -10.35 11.14
C ASP A 158 -19.24 -11.23 9.98
N GLY A 159 -18.31 -11.71 9.15
CA GLY A 159 -18.60 -12.54 7.98
C GLY A 159 -19.11 -11.77 6.76
N VAL A 160 -19.29 -10.46 6.85
CA VAL A 160 -19.75 -9.58 5.76
C VAL A 160 -18.59 -8.77 5.20
N SER A 161 -18.52 -8.58 3.89
CA SER A 161 -17.47 -7.75 3.26
C SER A 161 -17.50 -6.31 3.79
N LEU A 162 -16.33 -5.70 3.95
CA LEU A 162 -16.22 -4.27 4.30
C LEU A 162 -16.94 -3.37 3.29
N SER A 163 -17.02 -3.79 2.02
CA SER A 163 -17.78 -3.09 0.94
C SER A 163 -19.29 -2.98 1.18
N GLN A 164 -19.81 -3.55 2.29
CA GLN A 164 -21.21 -3.46 2.70
C GLN A 164 -21.37 -2.76 4.06
N LYS A 165 -20.30 -2.14 4.58
CA LYS A 165 -20.28 -1.47 5.88
C LYS A 165 -19.81 -0.03 5.71
N GLN A 166 -20.27 0.85 6.60
CA GLN A 166 -19.74 2.21 6.65
C GLN A 166 -18.43 2.24 7.44
N PHE A 167 -17.45 2.98 6.95
CA PHE A 167 -16.15 3.14 7.59
C PHE A 167 -15.53 4.52 7.28
N SER A 168 -14.49 4.88 8.04
CA SER A 168 -13.62 6.03 7.72
C SER A 168 -12.26 5.54 7.24
N VAL A 169 -11.57 6.34 6.43
CA VAL A 169 -10.24 6.05 5.91
C VAL A 169 -9.24 7.05 6.48
N LEU A 170 -8.05 6.56 6.84
CA LEU A 170 -7.02 7.33 7.51
C LEU A 170 -5.63 7.04 6.90
N GLY A 171 -4.82 8.09 6.74
CA GLY A 171 -3.41 7.93 6.37
C GLY A 171 -2.53 9.13 6.76
N TYR A 172 -1.25 8.86 7.07
CA TYR A 172 -0.24 9.87 7.38
C TYR A 172 0.94 9.79 6.41
N SER A 173 1.52 10.94 6.03
CA SER A 173 2.70 11.00 5.16
C SER A 173 2.45 10.24 3.83
N LEU A 174 3.25 9.22 3.50
CA LEU A 174 3.02 8.39 2.31
C LEU A 174 1.66 7.67 2.35
N ALA A 175 1.18 7.22 3.52
CA ALA A 175 -0.16 6.64 3.62
C ALA A 175 -1.28 7.65 3.30
N GLY A 176 -1.01 8.96 3.34
CA GLY A 176 -1.95 9.96 2.83
C GLY A 176 -2.16 9.87 1.32
N HIS A 177 -1.14 9.44 0.56
CA HIS A 177 -1.27 9.12 -0.87
C HIS A 177 -2.27 7.97 -1.07
N LEU A 178 -2.09 6.88 -0.32
CA LEU A 178 -2.97 5.70 -0.38
C LEU A 178 -4.41 6.04 0.03
N ALA A 179 -4.60 6.79 1.12
CA ALA A 179 -5.93 7.23 1.56
C ALA A 179 -6.62 8.12 0.51
N THR A 180 -5.87 8.97 -0.19
CA THR A 180 -6.39 9.81 -1.27
C THR A 180 -6.76 8.97 -2.49
N ALA A 181 -5.88 8.05 -2.91
CA ALA A 181 -6.14 7.12 -4.01
C ALA A 181 -7.38 6.26 -3.73
N PHE A 182 -7.49 5.71 -2.52
CA PHE A 182 -8.64 4.94 -2.07
C PHE A 182 -9.94 5.75 -2.17
N ASN A 183 -9.92 7.02 -1.77
CA ASN A 183 -11.09 7.90 -1.92
C ASN A 183 -11.43 8.19 -3.39
N LEU A 184 -10.44 8.26 -4.27
CA LEU A 184 -10.70 8.45 -5.71
C LEU A 184 -11.38 7.20 -6.30
N MET A 185 -10.98 6.00 -5.88
CA MET A 185 -11.54 4.74 -6.37
C MET A 185 -12.90 4.40 -5.75
N HIS A 186 -13.04 4.56 -4.44
CA HIS A 186 -14.18 4.07 -3.66
C HIS A 186 -15.03 5.16 -3.01
N GLY A 187 -14.65 6.44 -3.17
CA GLY A 187 -15.32 7.57 -2.52
C GLY A 187 -16.75 7.82 -2.99
N LEU A 188 -17.23 7.12 -4.03
CA LEU A 188 -18.61 7.15 -4.50
C LEU A 188 -19.36 5.84 -4.19
N ASP A 189 -18.69 4.84 -3.63
CA ASP A 189 -19.29 3.54 -3.36
C ASP A 189 -20.40 3.69 -2.31
N SER A 190 -21.49 2.96 -2.56
CA SER A 190 -22.66 2.95 -1.70
C SER A 190 -23.25 1.56 -1.60
N TYR A 191 -23.84 1.27 -0.45
CA TYR A 191 -24.58 0.04 -0.20
C TYR A 191 -25.87 0.37 0.53
N GLY A 192 -26.99 -0.22 0.10
CA GLY A 192 -28.31 0.10 0.68
C GLY A 192 -28.70 1.58 0.57
N GLY A 193 -28.20 2.30 -0.44
CA GLY A 193 -28.42 3.74 -0.63
C GLY A 193 -27.61 4.64 0.30
N GLN A 194 -26.69 4.07 1.08
CA GLN A 194 -25.79 4.83 1.97
C GLN A 194 -24.37 4.81 1.44
N LYS A 195 -23.70 5.96 1.50
CA LYS A 195 -22.27 6.05 1.21
C LYS A 195 -21.48 5.17 2.18
N LEU A 196 -20.51 4.41 1.67
CA LEU A 196 -19.66 3.56 2.50
C LEU A 196 -18.59 4.36 3.26
N ILE A 197 -17.90 5.26 2.56
CA ILE A 197 -16.81 6.05 3.13
C ILE A 197 -17.36 7.34 3.74
N GLN A 198 -17.36 7.38 5.07
CA GLN A 198 -17.90 8.49 5.85
C GLN A 198 -16.94 9.67 5.93
N ASN A 199 -15.67 9.38 6.17
CA ASN A 199 -14.60 10.38 6.24
C ASN A 199 -13.33 9.82 5.60
N VAL A 200 -12.53 10.73 5.04
CA VAL A 200 -11.16 10.47 4.62
C VAL A 200 -10.30 11.52 5.29
N VAL A 201 -9.41 11.08 6.16
CA VAL A 201 -8.57 11.96 6.98
C VAL A 201 -7.12 11.69 6.63
N THR A 202 -6.41 12.74 6.24
CA THR A 202 -4.99 12.67 5.92
C THR A 202 -4.19 13.62 6.80
N PHE A 203 -3.10 13.14 7.38
CA PHE A 203 -2.13 13.97 8.09
C PHE A 203 -0.87 14.09 7.26
N ASN A 204 -0.50 15.31 6.85
CA ASN A 204 0.70 15.58 6.05
C ASN A 204 0.85 14.65 4.83
N GLY A 205 -0.27 14.34 4.17
CA GLY A 205 -0.31 13.34 3.11
C GLY A 205 0.51 13.75 1.88
N ALA A 206 1.25 12.80 1.32
CA ALA A 206 1.82 12.95 -0.01
C ALA A 206 0.70 13.11 -1.04
N GLY A 207 0.97 13.92 -2.07
CA GLY A 207 0.02 14.18 -3.15
C GLY A 207 -0.21 12.97 -4.05
N VAL A 208 -1.09 13.14 -5.04
CA VAL A 208 -1.34 12.15 -6.09
C VAL A 208 -0.99 12.73 -7.46
N GLY A 209 -0.64 11.85 -8.39
CA GLY A 209 -0.31 12.19 -9.77
C GLY A 209 -1.52 12.60 -10.61
N LYS A 210 -1.23 12.98 -11.86
CA LYS A 210 -2.22 13.31 -12.88
C LYS A 210 -2.47 12.11 -13.78
N ILE A 211 -3.73 11.74 -14.01
CA ILE A 211 -4.12 10.75 -15.03
C ILE A 211 -4.90 11.43 -16.14
N GLY A 212 -4.48 11.19 -17.39
CA GLY A 212 -5.12 11.76 -18.59
C GLY A 212 -5.16 13.29 -18.57
N ASP A 213 -6.36 13.86 -18.70
CA ASP A 213 -6.59 15.29 -18.64
C ASP A 213 -6.44 15.87 -17.21
N GLY A 214 -6.33 15.00 -16.20
CA GLY A 214 -6.24 15.36 -14.78
C GLY A 214 -7.59 15.71 -14.17
N SER A 215 -8.70 15.51 -14.90
CA SER A 215 -10.02 15.70 -14.32
C SER A 215 -10.30 14.60 -13.29
N LEU A 216 -11.13 14.95 -12.30
CA LEU A 216 -11.59 13.99 -11.31
C LEU A 216 -12.28 12.80 -11.98
N VAL A 217 -13.15 13.05 -12.96
CA VAL A 217 -13.89 11.99 -13.68
C VAL A 217 -12.94 11.03 -14.38
N THR A 218 -11.97 11.54 -15.14
CA THR A 218 -10.96 10.68 -15.79
C THR A 218 -10.18 9.87 -14.77
N THR A 219 -9.76 10.49 -13.67
CA THR A 219 -8.96 9.83 -12.63
C THR A 219 -9.76 8.72 -11.95
N GLN A 220 -11.02 8.95 -11.59
CA GLN A 220 -11.88 7.96 -10.93
C GLN A 220 -12.16 6.74 -11.82
N VAL A 221 -12.19 6.91 -13.15
CA VAL A 221 -12.37 5.81 -14.09
C VAL A 221 -11.06 5.08 -14.36
N LYS A 222 -9.99 5.83 -14.66
CA LYS A 222 -8.73 5.26 -15.15
C LYS A 222 -7.83 4.71 -14.06
N LEU A 223 -7.85 5.26 -12.84
CA LEU A 223 -7.00 4.77 -11.76
C LEU A 223 -7.30 3.30 -11.41
N PRO A 224 -8.56 2.86 -11.18
CA PRO A 224 -8.86 1.45 -10.98
C PRO A 224 -8.44 0.56 -12.15
N GLU A 225 -8.68 0.99 -13.41
CA GLU A 225 -8.27 0.24 -14.61
C GLU A 225 -6.76 0.03 -14.67
N MET A 226 -5.98 1.08 -14.35
CA MET A 226 -4.52 1.03 -14.35
C MET A 226 -3.99 0.11 -13.23
N ILE A 227 -4.58 0.17 -12.03
CA ILE A 227 -4.20 -0.71 -10.91
C ILE A 227 -4.53 -2.17 -11.25
N GLN A 228 -5.69 -2.43 -11.86
CA GLN A 228 -6.05 -3.77 -12.31
C GLN A 228 -5.11 -4.30 -13.39
N ALA A 229 -4.75 -3.47 -14.37
CA ALA A 229 -3.78 -3.82 -15.40
C ALA A 229 -2.39 -4.11 -14.79
N PHE A 230 -1.93 -3.27 -13.86
CA PHE A 230 -0.67 -3.49 -13.14
C PHE A 230 -0.69 -4.80 -12.35
N SER A 231 -1.78 -5.07 -11.61
CA SER A 231 -1.96 -6.31 -10.86
C SER A 231 -1.88 -7.54 -11.77
N ALA A 232 -2.56 -7.51 -12.92
CA ALA A 232 -2.51 -8.60 -13.90
C ALA A 232 -1.10 -8.81 -14.47
N LEU A 233 -0.37 -7.73 -14.77
CA LEU A 233 1.02 -7.80 -15.23
C LEU A 233 1.92 -8.40 -14.16
N ARG A 234 1.78 -8.00 -12.90
CA ARG A 234 2.55 -8.56 -11.79
C ARG A 234 2.31 -10.06 -11.62
N THR A 235 1.05 -10.51 -11.63
CA THR A 235 0.73 -11.94 -11.60
C THR A 235 1.32 -12.69 -12.81
N GLN A 236 1.26 -12.09 -14.00
CA GLN A 236 1.86 -12.69 -15.19
C GLN A 236 3.39 -12.80 -15.06
N ALA A 237 4.06 -11.79 -14.50
CA ALA A 237 5.51 -11.77 -14.29
C ALA A 237 5.99 -12.91 -13.36
N GLU A 238 5.21 -13.24 -12.33
CA GLU A 238 5.46 -14.35 -11.41
C GLU A 238 5.26 -15.74 -12.05
N GLY A 239 4.52 -15.81 -13.17
CA GLY A 239 4.29 -17.04 -13.92
C GLY A 239 5.55 -17.59 -14.61
N PRO A 240 5.52 -18.86 -15.07
CA PRO A 240 6.68 -19.50 -15.72
C PRO A 240 7.15 -18.74 -16.96
N ASP A 241 6.22 -18.24 -17.77
CA ASP A 241 6.52 -17.48 -18.99
C ASP A 241 6.89 -16.02 -18.68
N GLY A 242 6.46 -15.49 -17.54
CA GLY A 242 6.67 -14.09 -17.17
C GLY A 242 6.06 -13.11 -18.18
N LEU A 243 6.72 -11.97 -18.36
CA LEU A 243 6.30 -10.91 -19.28
C LEU A 243 6.81 -11.12 -20.72
N ILE A 244 7.42 -12.26 -21.03
CA ILE A 244 8.12 -12.46 -22.30
C ILE A 244 7.22 -12.29 -23.54
N ALA A 245 5.95 -12.65 -23.42
CA ALA A 245 4.98 -12.54 -24.51
C ALA A 245 4.58 -11.08 -24.82
N LEU A 246 4.82 -10.15 -23.90
CA LEU A 246 4.60 -8.72 -24.11
C LEU A 246 5.75 -8.07 -24.86
N LEU A 247 6.93 -8.69 -24.83
CA LEU A 247 8.12 -8.20 -25.50
C LEU A 247 8.00 -8.53 -26.99
N GLN A 248 8.05 -7.50 -27.82
CA GLN A 248 7.84 -7.55 -29.25
C GLN A 248 9.14 -7.85 -30.03
N SER A 249 10.29 -7.47 -29.48
CA SER A 249 11.62 -7.63 -30.05
C SER A 249 12.36 -8.86 -29.53
N ASP A 250 13.23 -9.43 -30.36
CA ASP A 250 14.06 -10.57 -29.95
C ASP A 250 15.08 -10.16 -28.87
N LEU A 251 15.59 -8.94 -28.95
CA LEU A 251 16.53 -8.40 -27.96
C LEU A 251 15.87 -8.15 -26.60
N GLY A 252 14.63 -7.63 -26.58
CA GLY A 252 13.84 -7.48 -25.37
C GLY A 252 13.61 -8.83 -24.70
N ARG A 253 13.15 -9.83 -25.46
CA ARG A 253 12.94 -11.21 -24.96
C ARG A 253 14.21 -11.82 -24.39
N GLU A 254 15.34 -11.70 -25.09
CA GLU A 254 16.65 -12.21 -24.63
C GLU A 254 17.08 -11.54 -23.32
N THR A 255 16.96 -10.21 -23.26
CA THR A 255 17.33 -9.41 -22.08
C THR A 255 16.49 -9.82 -20.87
N TYR A 256 15.17 -9.95 -21.05
CA TYR A 256 14.25 -10.38 -20.00
C TYR A 256 14.56 -11.79 -19.48
N GLN A 257 14.75 -12.76 -20.38
CA GLN A 257 15.08 -14.14 -19.99
C GLN A 257 16.39 -14.21 -19.21
N THR A 258 17.38 -13.42 -19.61
CA THR A 258 18.67 -13.34 -18.93
C THR A 258 18.49 -12.82 -17.50
N LEU A 259 17.79 -11.69 -17.33
CA LEU A 259 17.52 -11.10 -16.03
C LEU A 259 16.68 -12.04 -15.15
N LYS A 260 15.60 -12.62 -15.70
CA LYS A 260 14.75 -13.58 -14.98
C LYS A 260 15.55 -14.78 -14.48
N THR A 261 16.50 -15.28 -15.27
CA THR A 261 17.38 -16.39 -14.88
C THR A 261 18.36 -15.98 -13.78
N GLN A 262 18.96 -14.80 -13.88
CA GLN A 262 19.90 -14.28 -12.87
C GLN A 262 19.20 -14.04 -11.52
N LEU A 263 17.96 -13.57 -11.56
CA LEU A 263 17.16 -13.23 -10.38
C LEU A 263 16.35 -14.41 -9.83
N ALA A 264 16.31 -15.56 -10.51
CA ALA A 264 15.54 -16.74 -10.11
C ALA A 264 15.91 -17.30 -8.72
N SER A 265 17.08 -16.93 -8.19
CA SER A 265 17.54 -17.29 -6.83
C SER A 265 16.92 -16.42 -5.72
N GLY A 266 16.06 -15.45 -6.06
CA GLY A 266 15.55 -14.45 -5.13
C GLY A 266 16.55 -13.34 -4.81
N ALA A 267 17.61 -13.20 -5.63
CA ALA A 267 18.57 -12.11 -5.52
C ALA A 267 17.89 -10.77 -5.81
N THR A 268 18.17 -9.76 -5.00
CA THR A 268 17.75 -8.39 -5.26
C THR A 268 18.47 -7.87 -6.51
N PRO A 269 17.77 -7.21 -7.46
CA PRO A 269 18.42 -6.47 -8.53
C PRO A 269 19.44 -5.48 -7.96
N GLY A 270 20.50 -5.22 -8.72
CA GLY A 270 21.61 -4.38 -8.28
C GLY A 270 22.32 -3.77 -9.49
N ASP A 271 23.34 -2.96 -9.25
CA ASP A 271 23.99 -2.13 -10.28
C ASP A 271 24.41 -2.89 -11.54
N SER A 272 24.82 -4.16 -11.41
CA SER A 272 25.18 -5.01 -12.55
C SER A 272 23.99 -5.36 -13.44
N HIS A 273 22.80 -5.50 -12.87
CA HIS A 273 21.56 -5.78 -13.59
C HIS A 273 21.06 -4.51 -14.29
N TRP A 274 21.11 -3.36 -13.61
CA TRP A 274 20.78 -2.07 -14.21
C TRP A 274 21.74 -1.70 -15.34
N GLY A 275 23.05 -1.86 -15.13
CA GLY A 275 24.05 -1.66 -16.16
C GLY A 275 23.88 -2.59 -17.36
N TYR A 276 23.36 -3.81 -17.16
CA TYR A 276 23.02 -4.72 -18.26
C TYR A 276 21.85 -4.20 -19.10
N ILE A 277 20.80 -3.67 -18.46
CA ILE A 277 19.67 -3.02 -19.15
C ILE A 277 20.16 -1.79 -19.92
N GLU A 278 20.90 -0.90 -19.28
CA GLU A 278 21.43 0.33 -19.88
C GLU A 278 22.35 0.05 -21.08
N MET A 279 23.25 -0.93 -20.95
CA MET A 279 24.12 -1.38 -22.05
C MET A 279 23.30 -1.84 -23.26
N LYS A 280 22.26 -2.63 -23.02
CA LYS A 280 21.38 -3.15 -24.06
C LYS A 280 20.53 -2.03 -24.69
N MET A 281 20.06 -1.05 -23.90
CA MET A 281 19.38 0.15 -24.38
C MET A 281 20.28 1.03 -25.26
N ALA A 282 21.54 1.23 -24.87
CA ALA A 282 22.50 2.02 -25.66
C ALA A 282 22.76 1.41 -27.05
N LEU A 283 22.72 0.08 -27.16
CA LEU A 283 22.83 -0.64 -28.43
C LEU A 283 21.65 -0.33 -29.36
N VAL A 284 20.43 -0.25 -28.83
CA VAL A 284 19.21 0.08 -29.58
C VAL A 284 19.12 1.56 -29.96
N ALA A 285 19.45 2.46 -29.03
CA ALA A 285 19.49 3.90 -29.29
C ALA A 285 20.47 4.27 -30.42
N SER A 286 21.51 3.47 -30.62
CA SER A 286 22.47 3.64 -31.72
C SER A 286 21.96 3.18 -33.09
N THR A 287 20.83 2.47 -33.16
CA THR A 287 20.39 1.78 -34.38
C THR A 287 19.05 2.25 -34.95
N LEU A 288 17.99 2.58 -34.18
CA LEU A 288 16.73 3.16 -34.73
C LEU A 288 15.91 3.92 -33.67
N PRO A 289 15.37 5.13 -33.96
CA PRO A 289 14.62 5.93 -32.98
C PRO A 289 13.15 5.53 -32.77
N PHE A 290 12.62 4.54 -33.51
CA PHE A 290 11.21 4.12 -33.42
C PHE A 290 11.08 2.62 -33.67
N SER A 291 11.60 1.82 -32.75
CA SER A 291 11.60 0.37 -32.87
C SER A 291 10.93 -0.28 -31.66
N ASN A 292 10.37 -1.48 -31.86
CA ASN A 292 9.66 -2.23 -30.84
C ASN A 292 10.54 -2.54 -29.62
N GLU A 293 11.86 -2.55 -29.79
CA GLU A 293 12.84 -2.67 -28.73
C GLU A 293 12.71 -1.55 -27.69
N ALA A 294 12.45 -0.30 -28.10
CA ALA A 294 12.34 0.82 -27.17
C ALA A 294 11.10 0.71 -26.26
N GLU A 295 9.99 0.18 -26.78
CA GLU A 295 8.78 -0.10 -26.00
C GLU A 295 9.01 -1.27 -25.03
N ASP A 296 9.69 -2.32 -25.48
CA ASP A 296 10.08 -3.46 -24.64
C ASP A 296 10.97 -3.05 -23.46
N TYR A 297 11.91 -2.11 -23.66
CA TYR A 297 12.75 -1.64 -22.56
C TYR A 297 11.98 -0.85 -21.51
N GLY A 298 10.95 -0.10 -21.90
CA GLY A 298 10.04 0.57 -20.95
C GLY A 298 9.32 -0.43 -20.04
N LEU A 299 8.96 -1.61 -20.58
CA LEU A 299 8.38 -2.71 -19.79
C LEU A 299 9.40 -3.32 -18.84
N LEU A 300 10.67 -3.48 -19.27
CA LEU A 300 11.74 -4.06 -18.45
C LEU A 300 12.19 -3.16 -17.29
N SER A 301 12.13 -1.84 -17.46
CA SER A 301 12.44 -0.89 -16.39
C SER A 301 11.33 -0.77 -15.34
N ALA A 302 10.10 -1.17 -15.70
CA ALA A 302 8.92 -1.05 -14.84
C ALA A 302 8.58 -2.34 -14.07
N SER A 303 9.24 -3.46 -14.37
CA SER A 303 9.05 -4.79 -13.77
C SER A 303 10.18 -5.17 -12.83
#